data_AF-A0A7W7EZQ0-F1
#
_entry.id   AF-A0A7W7EZQ0-F1
#
_cell.length_a   1.000
_cell.length_b   1.000
_cell.length_c   1.000
_cell.angle_alpha   90.00
_cell.angle_beta   90.00
_cell.angle_gamma   90.00
#
_symmetry.space_group_name_H-M   'P 1'
#
loop_
_entity.id
_entity.type
_entity.pdbx_description
1 polymer ?
#
loop_
_entity_poly.entity_id
_entity_poly.type
_entity_poly.pdbx_seq_one_letter_code
_entity_poly.pdbx_strand_id
1 'polypeptide(L)'
;MSFGDREDELWEAMKPSFKPRLVSDPNVRYARHVVNGTGPFASRSPAASHHRGDARATLARVVRRTPEVLVKVTGRKKGAKHLAAHFDYIGRHGDIRIETRDGEQITTKEDAQRIADEWSDPLYWRQGTTVSAVAMVFSMPAGTDPETVKQAVRDAAERMIGDNHDYLMALHTDTPRPHVHLTVQAEGLDRKRFDPRREDLFRFRESFAEALRSRGVEAEATPRYTRGQGRAGTSMALTQLRARIRSGASRQPTDVDLRQAREAMQIALGKAQQPAFVSKTRARWQDTKRRYEAAAERLDRSPDREDRNLARDLRQFLQEQASIDTVPDRMLREAEARVLDAERRTRSEPAQEQGVPRGTPPPPSRRR
;
A
#
# COMPACT_ATOMS: atom_id res chain seq x y z
N MET A 1 41.18 -4.40 20.10
CA MET A 1 39.85 -3.95 19.67
C MET A 1 40.04 -2.72 18.80
N SER A 2 39.52 -2.74 17.58
CA SER A 2 39.75 -1.69 16.57
C SER A 2 38.92 -0.44 16.90
N PHE A 3 39.40 0.75 16.53
CA PHE A 3 38.76 2.03 16.80
C PHE A 3 37.34 2.16 16.18
N GLY A 4 37.00 1.33 15.19
CA GLY A 4 35.70 1.37 14.52
C GLY A 4 34.51 0.82 15.33
N ASP A 5 34.73 -0.14 16.24
CA ASP A 5 33.63 -0.74 17.02
C ASP A 5 33.08 0.22 18.11
N ARG A 6 33.85 1.27 18.47
CA ARG A 6 33.45 2.25 19.50
C ARG A 6 32.58 3.39 18.96
N GLU A 7 32.60 3.65 17.65
CA GLU A 7 31.78 4.73 17.07
C GLU A 7 30.30 4.37 17.05
N ASP A 8 29.95 3.11 16.76
CA ASP A 8 28.57 2.63 16.80
C ASP A 8 28.01 2.60 18.24
N GLU A 9 28.84 2.20 19.21
CA GLU A 9 28.47 2.25 20.65
C GLU A 9 28.29 3.69 21.16
N LEU A 10 29.16 4.63 20.74
CA LEU A 10 29.02 6.05 21.05
C LEU A 10 27.81 6.67 20.35
N TRP A 11 27.50 6.24 19.12
CA TRP A 11 26.30 6.70 18.41
C TRP A 11 25.01 6.22 19.05
N GLU A 12 24.93 4.95 19.47
CA GLU A 12 23.78 4.45 20.23
C GLU A 12 23.62 5.17 21.58
N ALA A 13 24.73 5.51 22.26
CA ALA A 13 24.72 6.28 23.51
C ALA A 13 24.35 7.77 23.31
N MET A 14 24.51 8.32 22.11
CA MET A 14 24.25 9.72 21.75
C MET A 14 22.94 9.94 20.99
N LYS A 15 22.14 8.89 20.75
CA LYS A 15 20.78 9.06 20.23
C LYS A 15 20.03 10.02 21.15
N PRO A 16 19.33 11.03 20.59
CA PRO A 16 18.62 11.98 21.42
C PRO A 16 17.63 11.22 22.29
N SER A 17 17.82 11.33 23.61
CA SER A 17 16.94 10.71 24.58
C SER A 17 15.59 11.43 24.51
N PHE A 18 14.63 10.81 23.85
CA PHE A 18 13.23 11.16 24.03
C PHE A 18 12.94 11.04 25.52
N LYS A 19 12.25 12.02 26.10
CA LYS A 19 11.97 12.05 27.54
C LYS A 19 11.43 10.68 27.94
N PRO A 20 12.11 9.93 28.84
CA PRO A 20 11.63 8.61 29.23
C PRO A 20 10.20 8.75 29.74
N ARG A 21 9.26 8.16 29.00
CA ARG A 21 7.85 8.20 29.37
C ARG A 21 7.69 7.35 30.62
N LEU A 22 7.34 7.98 31.72
CA LEU A 22 6.99 7.29 32.96
C LEU A 22 5.52 6.82 32.86
N VAL A 23 5.25 5.68 32.21
CA VAL A 23 3.99 4.92 32.44
C VAL A 23 4.25 3.78 33.45
N SER A 24 5.51 3.33 33.57
CA SER A 24 5.96 2.38 34.61
C SER A 24 7.45 2.60 34.94
N ASP A 25 7.92 2.19 36.12
CA ASP A 25 9.33 2.35 36.56
C ASP A 25 10.29 1.77 35.49
N PRO A 26 11.03 2.62 34.77
CA PRO A 26 11.82 2.20 33.60
C PRO A 26 13.02 1.34 33.99
N ASN A 27 13.49 1.40 35.24
CA ASN A 27 14.72 0.71 35.66
C ASN A 27 14.54 -0.80 35.78
N VAL A 28 13.33 -1.29 36.07
CA VAL A 28 13.10 -2.72 36.32
C VAL A 28 13.06 -3.54 35.02
N ARG A 29 12.51 -2.98 33.94
CA ARG A 29 12.49 -3.64 32.63
C ARG A 29 13.84 -3.52 31.92
N TYR A 30 14.47 -2.34 32.00
CA TYR A 30 15.77 -2.09 31.37
C TYR A 30 16.88 -2.96 31.97
N ALA A 31 16.89 -3.14 33.30
CA ALA A 31 17.84 -4.02 33.98
C ALA A 31 17.71 -5.49 33.54
N ARG A 32 16.49 -6.00 33.34
CA ARG A 32 16.26 -7.37 32.87
C ARG A 32 16.78 -7.62 31.45
N HIS A 33 16.66 -6.64 30.56
CA HIS A 33 17.13 -6.76 29.18
C HIS A 33 18.65 -6.75 29.05
N VAL A 34 19.32 -5.93 29.87
CA VAL A 34 20.80 -5.87 29.95
C VAL A 34 21.37 -7.15 30.59
N VAL A 35 20.74 -7.67 31.65
CA VAL A 35 21.21 -8.89 32.35
C VAL A 35 20.99 -10.16 31.52
N ASN A 36 19.92 -10.24 30.74
CA ASN A 36 19.58 -11.45 29.97
C ASN A 36 20.13 -11.47 28.54
N GLY A 37 20.82 -10.42 28.08
CA GLY A 37 21.29 -10.31 26.69
C GLY A 37 20.17 -10.32 25.65
N THR A 38 18.94 -9.98 26.05
CA THR A 38 17.75 -9.97 25.19
C THR A 38 17.14 -8.58 25.22
N GLY A 39 16.85 -7.97 24.07
CA GLY A 39 16.28 -6.62 23.98
C GLY A 39 16.78 -5.85 22.76
N PRO A 40 16.37 -4.59 22.57
CA PRO A 40 16.80 -3.75 21.44
C PRO A 40 18.32 -3.50 21.37
N PHE A 41 19.04 -3.76 22.47
CA PHE A 41 20.50 -3.66 22.59
C PHE A 41 21.23 -5.02 22.58
N ALA A 42 20.52 -6.13 22.32
CA ALA A 42 21.20 -7.41 22.14
C ALA A 42 22.14 -7.30 20.93
N SER A 43 23.40 -7.68 21.10
CA SER A 43 24.43 -7.64 20.06
C SER A 43 24.00 -8.52 18.88
N ARG A 44 23.27 -7.93 17.93
CA ARG A 44 23.06 -8.51 16.62
C ARG A 44 24.36 -8.27 15.87
N SER A 45 24.98 -9.35 15.40
CA SER A 45 26.13 -9.28 14.51
C SER A 45 25.86 -8.22 13.42
N PRO A 46 26.84 -7.38 13.06
CA PRO A 46 26.66 -6.33 12.08
C PRO A 46 26.36 -6.98 10.72
N ALA A 47 25.08 -7.17 10.44
CA ALA A 47 24.60 -7.75 9.22
C ALA A 47 24.66 -6.66 8.15
N ALA A 48 25.80 -6.66 7.47
CA ALA A 48 26.04 -6.17 6.12
C ALA A 48 25.76 -4.68 5.87
N SER A 49 26.83 -4.02 5.39
CA SER A 49 26.81 -2.85 4.53
C SER A 49 25.47 -2.55 3.86
N HIS A 50 25.07 -1.27 3.85
CA HIS A 50 23.99 -0.71 3.05
C HIS A 50 24.02 -1.22 1.60
N HIS A 51 23.43 -2.39 1.36
CA HIS A 51 23.29 -2.91 0.02
C HIS A 51 22.13 -2.13 -0.58
N ARG A 52 22.44 -1.17 -1.45
CA ARG A 52 21.56 -0.86 -2.59
C ARG A 52 21.03 -2.21 -3.06
N GLY A 53 19.73 -2.44 -2.87
CA GLY A 53 19.14 -3.77 -2.98
C GLY A 53 19.67 -4.49 -4.21
N ASP A 54 20.21 -5.69 -4.03
CA ASP A 54 20.78 -6.46 -5.13
C ASP A 54 19.73 -6.51 -6.26
N ALA A 55 20.05 -5.87 -7.39
CA ALA A 55 19.14 -5.73 -8.50
C ALA A 55 18.74 -7.12 -9.04
N ARG A 56 19.65 -8.09 -8.96
CA ARG A 56 19.40 -9.49 -9.30
C ARG A 56 18.39 -10.12 -8.33
N ALA A 57 18.61 -10.00 -7.03
CA ALA A 57 17.66 -10.53 -6.03
C ALA A 57 16.27 -9.88 -6.14
N THR A 58 16.21 -8.57 -6.40
CA THR A 58 14.95 -7.84 -6.63
C THR A 58 14.23 -8.38 -7.87
N LEU A 59 14.96 -8.57 -8.96
CA LEU A 59 14.43 -9.15 -10.19
C LEU A 59 13.90 -10.57 -9.97
N ALA A 60 14.64 -11.40 -9.23
CA ALA A 60 14.20 -12.75 -8.87
C ALA A 60 12.89 -12.73 -8.07
N ARG A 61 12.74 -11.84 -7.09
CA ARG A 61 11.49 -11.70 -6.30
C ARG A 61 10.31 -11.18 -7.13
N VAL A 62 10.55 -10.28 -8.07
CA VAL A 62 9.53 -9.82 -9.02
C VAL A 62 9.02 -10.99 -9.87
N VAL A 63 9.93 -11.76 -10.46
CA VAL A 63 9.63 -12.89 -11.33
C VAL A 63 8.92 -14.02 -10.58
N ARG A 64 9.38 -14.33 -9.37
CA ARG A 64 8.76 -15.33 -8.47
C ARG A 64 7.44 -14.87 -7.85
N ARG A 65 7.00 -13.64 -8.15
CA ARG A 65 5.76 -13.05 -7.62
C ARG A 65 5.73 -12.98 -6.09
N THR A 66 6.89 -12.76 -5.46
CA THR A 66 7.02 -12.54 -4.01
C THR A 66 5.98 -11.51 -3.54
N PRO A 67 5.30 -11.73 -2.38
CA PRO A 67 4.34 -10.80 -1.80
C PRO A 67 4.83 -9.35 -1.74
N GLU A 68 3.94 -8.40 -2.01
CA GLU A 68 4.22 -6.97 -1.94
C GLU A 68 3.75 -6.38 -0.61
N VAL A 69 4.61 -5.62 0.04
CA VAL A 69 4.25 -4.88 1.25
C VAL A 69 3.34 -3.69 0.92
N LEU A 70 2.47 -3.30 1.86
CA LEU A 70 1.70 -2.07 1.75
C LEU A 70 2.05 -1.12 2.88
N VAL A 71 2.42 0.10 2.51
CA VAL A 71 2.51 1.24 3.44
C VAL A 71 1.67 2.38 2.88
N LYS A 72 0.85 3.02 3.72
CA LYS A 72 0.06 4.20 3.35
C LYS A 72 -0.16 5.13 4.54
N VAL A 73 -0.31 6.41 4.26
CA VAL A 73 -0.89 7.37 5.22
C VAL A 73 -2.40 7.16 5.25
N THR A 74 -2.96 7.02 6.43
CA THR A 74 -4.41 6.85 6.66
C THR A 74 -5.08 8.11 7.19
N GLY A 75 -4.33 9.03 7.79
CA GLY A 75 -4.87 10.32 8.22
C GLY A 75 -3.86 11.22 8.90
N ARG A 76 -4.30 12.43 9.20
CA ARG A 76 -3.55 13.44 9.98
C ARG A 76 -4.45 13.86 11.14
N LYS A 77 -3.93 13.84 12.37
CA LYS A 77 -4.68 14.15 13.59
C LYS A 77 -4.34 15.57 14.02
N LYS A 78 -5.36 16.39 14.29
CA LYS A 78 -5.18 17.80 14.65
C LYS A 78 -5.61 18.04 16.09
N GLY A 79 -4.68 18.41 16.96
CA GLY A 79 -4.92 18.63 18.38
C GLY A 79 -5.14 17.34 19.18
N ALA A 80 -5.09 17.49 20.51
CA ALA A 80 -5.06 16.37 21.45
C ALA A 80 -6.32 15.51 21.37
N LYS A 81 -7.50 16.14 21.29
CA LYS A 81 -8.78 15.43 21.20
C LYS A 81 -8.83 14.42 20.04
N HIS A 82 -8.40 14.83 18.84
CA HIS A 82 -8.41 13.93 17.67
C HIS A 82 -7.31 12.86 17.74
N LEU A 83 -6.21 13.16 18.42
CA LEU A 83 -5.11 12.22 18.60
C LEU A 83 -5.46 11.16 19.66
N ALA A 84 -6.01 11.55 20.80
CA ALA A 84 -6.50 10.65 21.84
C ALA A 84 -7.60 9.72 21.30
N ALA A 85 -8.58 10.25 20.56
CA ALA A 85 -9.59 9.42 19.89
C ALA A 85 -8.98 8.46 18.85
N HIS A 86 -7.85 8.83 18.24
CA HIS A 86 -7.14 7.92 17.34
C HIS A 86 -6.43 6.80 18.10
N PHE A 87 -5.77 7.11 19.22
CA PHE A 87 -5.16 6.11 20.10
C PHE A 87 -6.20 5.13 20.63
N ASP A 88 -7.33 5.62 21.10
CA ASP A 88 -8.47 4.80 21.52
C ASP A 88 -8.96 3.86 20.40
N TYR A 89 -9.06 4.36 19.17
CA TYR A 89 -9.40 3.56 18.00
C TYR A 89 -8.35 2.46 17.68
N ILE A 90 -7.05 2.79 17.63
CA ILE A 90 -6.02 1.80 17.31
C ILE A 90 -5.75 0.84 18.48
N GLY A 91 -6.03 1.26 19.71
CA GLY A 91 -5.99 0.41 20.89
C GLY A 91 -7.24 -0.45 21.05
N ARG A 92 -8.25 -0.31 20.17
CA ARG A 92 -9.56 -0.97 20.30
C ARG A 92 -10.13 -0.78 21.71
N HIS A 93 -10.13 0.47 22.21
CA HIS A 93 -10.59 0.81 23.56
C HIS A 93 -9.89 0.05 24.71
N GLY A 94 -8.64 -0.41 24.49
CA GLY A 94 -7.83 -1.12 25.48
C GLY A 94 -7.61 -2.61 25.18
N ASP A 95 -8.35 -3.19 24.22
CA ASP A 95 -8.19 -4.59 23.84
C ASP A 95 -6.85 -4.88 23.16
N ILE A 96 -6.27 -3.87 22.50
CA ILE A 96 -4.98 -3.95 21.81
C ILE A 96 -3.98 -3.05 22.50
N ARG A 97 -2.87 -3.64 22.93
CA ARG A 97 -1.72 -2.93 23.50
C ARG A 97 -1.09 -2.02 22.44
N ILE A 98 -0.97 -0.74 22.77
CA ILE A 98 -0.21 0.23 22.00
C ILE A 98 1.21 0.25 22.55
N GLU A 99 2.19 0.16 21.68
CA GLU A 99 3.61 0.17 22.05
C GLU A 99 4.24 1.51 21.65
N THR A 100 5.03 2.09 22.54
CA THR A 100 5.83 3.28 22.25
C THR A 100 7.10 2.92 21.48
N ARG A 101 7.77 3.94 20.95
CA ARG A 101 9.10 3.83 20.36
C ARG A 101 10.10 3.08 21.25
N ASP A 102 10.03 3.29 22.56
CA ASP A 102 10.94 2.68 23.55
C ASP A 102 10.51 1.27 24.01
N GLY A 103 9.44 0.71 23.42
CA GLY A 103 8.91 -0.60 23.77
C GLY A 103 7.98 -0.61 25.00
N GLU A 104 7.63 0.56 25.53
CA GLU A 104 6.66 0.67 26.62
C GLU A 104 5.25 0.38 26.12
N GLN A 105 4.43 -0.31 26.93
CA GLN A 105 3.06 -0.63 26.57
C GLN A 105 2.08 0.32 27.24
N ILE A 106 1.35 1.08 26.43
CA ILE A 106 0.24 1.91 26.85
C ILE A 106 -1.00 1.03 26.91
N THR A 107 -1.59 0.96 28.10
CA THR A 107 -2.77 0.12 28.38
C THR A 107 -3.94 0.89 28.97
N THR A 108 -3.72 2.14 29.40
CA THR A 108 -4.75 3.00 29.99
C THR A 108 -5.13 4.12 29.05
N LYS A 109 -6.36 4.63 29.21
CA LYS A 109 -6.87 5.77 28.43
C LYS A 109 -6.18 7.07 28.87
N GLU A 110 -5.84 7.16 30.15
CA GLU A 110 -5.18 8.29 30.78
C GLU A 110 -3.78 8.49 30.21
N ASP A 111 -3.01 7.41 30.03
CA ASP A 111 -1.68 7.47 29.40
C ASP A 111 -1.75 7.87 27.93
N ALA A 112 -2.72 7.31 27.19
CA ALA A 112 -2.96 7.70 25.81
C ALA A 112 -3.34 9.19 25.69
N GLN A 113 -4.18 9.69 26.60
CA GLN A 113 -4.57 11.09 26.66
C GLN A 113 -3.36 12.00 26.97
N ARG A 114 -2.54 11.62 27.95
CA ARG A 114 -1.31 12.36 28.31
C ARG A 114 -0.36 12.52 27.13
N ILE A 115 -0.11 11.44 26.39
CA ILE A 115 0.75 11.51 25.18
C ILE A 115 0.09 12.35 24.10
N ALA A 116 -1.24 12.28 23.95
CA ALA A 116 -1.95 13.10 22.99
C ALA A 116 -1.87 14.60 23.31
N ASP A 117 -1.93 14.97 24.59
CA ASP A 117 -1.73 16.33 25.06
C ASP A 117 -0.30 16.80 24.83
N GLU A 118 0.70 15.99 25.20
CA GLU A 118 2.12 16.29 24.97
C GLU A 118 2.44 16.52 23.49
N TRP A 119 1.96 15.65 22.60
CA TRP A 119 2.19 15.79 21.15
C TRP A 119 1.43 16.95 20.51
N SER A 120 0.46 17.51 21.24
CA SER A 120 -0.38 18.60 20.76
C SER A 120 -0.06 19.94 21.40
N ASP A 121 0.89 19.97 22.34
CA ASP A 121 1.30 21.19 23.02
C ASP A 121 1.79 22.21 21.98
N PRO A 122 1.08 23.34 21.81
CA PRO A 122 1.43 24.29 20.77
C PRO A 122 2.76 24.97 21.12
N LEU A 123 3.65 25.06 20.14
CA LEU A 123 4.76 26.00 20.21
C LEU A 123 4.24 27.41 20.50
N TYR A 124 4.82 28.09 21.49
CA TYR A 124 4.31 29.35 22.07
C TYR A 124 4.00 30.46 21.04
N TRP A 125 4.58 30.39 19.83
CA TRP A 125 4.43 31.38 18.76
C TRP A 125 3.37 31.03 17.70
N ARG A 126 2.67 29.90 17.80
CA ARG A 126 1.62 29.52 16.84
C ARG A 126 0.23 29.56 17.47
N GLN A 127 -0.62 30.45 16.97
CA GLN A 127 -2.06 30.40 17.23
C GLN A 127 -2.75 29.42 16.27
N GLY A 128 -3.42 28.38 16.81
CA GLY A 128 -4.32 27.47 16.08
C GLY A 128 -3.95 25.98 16.14
N THR A 129 -4.95 25.11 15.93
CA THR A 129 -4.77 23.65 15.92
C THR A 129 -3.96 23.19 14.71
N THR A 130 -2.71 22.77 14.93
CA THR A 130 -1.87 22.15 13.90
C THR A 130 -2.05 20.62 13.89
N VAL A 131 -1.44 19.94 12.91
CA VAL A 131 -1.43 18.46 12.88
C VAL A 131 -0.54 17.96 14.02
N SER A 132 -1.06 17.29 15.03
CA SER A 132 -0.23 16.72 16.11
C SER A 132 0.48 15.44 15.67
N ALA A 133 -0.15 14.66 14.79
CA ALA A 133 0.41 13.38 14.35
C ALA A 133 -0.04 12.96 12.95
N VAL A 134 0.77 12.11 12.32
CA VAL A 134 0.47 11.44 11.05
C VAL A 134 0.25 9.95 11.31
N ALA A 135 -0.92 9.45 10.89
CA ALA A 135 -1.26 8.04 11.01
C ALA A 135 -0.89 7.29 9.72
N MET A 136 -0.19 6.19 9.87
CA MET A 136 0.26 5.29 8.81
C MET A 136 -0.19 3.86 9.11
N VAL A 137 -0.32 3.06 8.05
CA VAL A 137 -0.58 1.62 8.17
C VAL A 137 0.43 0.86 7.32
N PHE A 138 1.03 -0.16 7.93
CA PHE A 138 1.88 -1.17 7.32
C PHE A 138 1.11 -2.47 7.31
N SER A 139 0.99 -3.17 6.18
CA SER A 139 0.24 -4.42 6.12
C SER A 139 0.88 -5.44 5.20
N MET A 140 0.68 -6.71 5.53
CA MET A 140 1.08 -7.87 4.72
C MET A 140 -0.14 -8.67 4.24
N PRO A 141 0.00 -9.46 3.16
CA PRO A 141 -1.01 -10.44 2.77
C PRO A 141 -1.35 -11.45 3.87
N ALA A 142 -2.47 -12.14 3.70
CA ALA A 142 -2.90 -13.17 4.63
C ALA A 142 -1.89 -14.31 4.70
N GLY A 143 -1.71 -14.89 5.90
CA GLY A 143 -0.77 -15.98 6.15
C GLY A 143 0.64 -15.54 6.57
N THR A 144 0.94 -14.23 6.59
CA THR A 144 2.18 -13.73 7.20
C THR A 144 2.04 -13.71 8.73
N ASP A 145 3.09 -14.11 9.44
CA ASP A 145 3.13 -14.08 10.90
C ASP A 145 2.95 -12.64 11.44
N PRO A 146 1.91 -12.35 12.25
CA PRO A 146 1.62 -11.00 12.73
C PRO A 146 2.73 -10.40 13.61
N GLU A 147 3.38 -11.21 14.43
CA GLU A 147 4.43 -10.69 15.32
C GLU A 147 5.68 -10.33 14.50
N THR A 148 6.05 -11.13 13.50
CA THR A 148 7.11 -10.79 12.55
C THR A 148 6.81 -9.49 11.81
N VAL A 149 5.54 -9.25 11.42
CA VAL A 149 5.11 -7.98 10.85
C VAL A 149 5.34 -6.83 11.83
N LYS A 150 4.91 -6.97 13.09
CA LYS A 150 5.13 -5.95 14.13
C LYS A 150 6.62 -5.65 14.31
N GLN A 151 7.45 -6.68 14.45
CA GLN A 151 8.90 -6.56 14.62
C GLN A 151 9.58 -5.89 13.42
N ALA A 152 9.12 -6.18 12.19
CA ALA A 152 9.64 -5.54 10.99
C ALA A 152 9.21 -4.07 10.86
N VAL A 153 7.99 -3.73 11.29
CA VAL A 153 7.53 -2.32 11.34
C VAL A 153 8.31 -1.53 12.38
N ARG A 154 8.62 -2.11 13.55
CA ARG A 154 9.45 -1.45 14.57
C ARG A 154 10.83 -1.10 14.02
N ASP A 155 11.50 -2.08 13.41
CA ASP A 155 12.82 -1.92 12.78
C ASP A 155 12.80 -0.85 11.67
N ALA A 156 11.78 -0.89 10.80
CA ALA A 156 11.62 0.11 9.75
C ALA A 156 11.33 1.51 10.32
N ALA A 157 10.51 1.64 11.36
CA ALA A 157 10.23 2.91 12.02
C ALA A 157 11.49 3.48 12.68
N GLU A 158 12.23 2.66 13.43
CA GLU A 158 13.46 3.07 14.09
C GLU A 158 14.49 3.62 13.10
N ARG A 159 14.76 2.87 12.00
CA ARG A 159 15.70 3.31 10.96
C ARG A 159 15.27 4.59 10.23
N MET A 160 13.97 4.75 9.99
CA MET A 160 13.47 5.80 9.11
C MET A 160 13.19 7.11 9.84
N ILE A 161 12.75 7.03 11.09
CA ILE A 161 12.24 8.19 11.85
C ILE A 161 12.64 8.19 13.32
N GLY A 162 13.22 7.11 13.85
CA GLY A 162 13.60 7.02 15.25
C GLY A 162 14.47 8.19 15.68
N ASP A 163 15.47 8.60 14.91
CA ASP A 163 16.40 9.64 15.40
C ASP A 163 15.75 11.02 15.59
N ASN A 164 14.58 11.28 15.01
CA ASN A 164 13.97 12.61 15.02
C ASN A 164 12.51 12.68 15.47
N HIS A 165 11.72 11.62 15.28
CA HIS A 165 10.30 11.62 15.59
C HIS A 165 9.92 10.52 16.56
N ASP A 166 9.04 10.88 17.49
CA ASP A 166 8.40 9.91 18.35
C ASP A 166 7.27 9.17 17.61
N TYR A 167 6.99 7.93 18.01
CA TYR A 167 5.94 7.14 17.41
C TYR A 167 5.31 6.13 18.37
N LEU A 168 4.07 5.76 18.06
CA LEU A 168 3.35 4.66 18.69
C LEU A 168 2.93 3.63 17.63
N MET A 169 2.90 2.36 18.01
CA MET A 169 2.48 1.27 17.13
C MET A 169 1.46 0.34 17.78
N ALA A 170 0.48 -0.11 17.01
CA ALA A 170 -0.50 -1.11 17.43
C ALA A 170 -0.67 -2.18 16.34
N LEU A 171 -0.52 -3.46 16.72
CA LEU A 171 -0.70 -4.60 15.82
C LEU A 171 -2.18 -5.03 15.80
N HIS A 172 -2.76 -5.09 14.61
CA HIS A 172 -4.14 -5.52 14.35
C HIS A 172 -4.14 -6.84 13.58
N THR A 173 -4.89 -7.83 14.10
CA THR A 173 -5.06 -9.19 13.56
C THR A 173 -6.53 -9.56 13.36
N ASP A 174 -7.44 -8.61 13.58
CA ASP A 174 -8.89 -8.72 13.44
C ASP A 174 -9.37 -8.73 11.98
N THR A 175 -8.45 -8.63 11.01
CA THR A 175 -8.71 -8.84 9.59
C THR A 175 -7.79 -9.92 9.05
N PRO A 176 -8.09 -10.57 7.91
CA PRO A 176 -7.22 -11.60 7.35
C PRO A 176 -5.79 -11.13 7.03
N ARG A 177 -5.57 -9.82 6.92
CA ARG A 177 -4.26 -9.22 6.63
C ARG A 177 -3.69 -8.60 7.91
N PRO A 178 -2.61 -9.16 8.48
CA PRO A 178 -1.98 -8.56 9.64
C PRO A 178 -1.45 -7.17 9.26
N HIS A 179 -1.73 -6.19 10.13
CA HIS A 179 -1.33 -4.83 9.88
C HIS A 179 -0.99 -4.08 11.16
N VAL A 180 -0.07 -3.14 11.05
CA VAL A 180 0.36 -2.29 12.15
C VAL A 180 -0.07 -0.86 11.84
N HIS A 181 -0.80 -0.28 12.78
CA HIS A 181 -1.01 1.16 12.84
C HIS A 181 0.24 1.80 13.43
N LEU A 182 0.90 2.68 12.68
CA LEU A 182 2.02 3.49 13.16
C LEU A 182 1.55 4.96 13.21
N THR A 183 1.58 5.57 14.38
CA THR A 183 1.25 6.98 14.56
C THR A 183 2.51 7.74 14.91
N VAL A 184 2.89 8.71 14.07
CA VAL A 184 4.15 9.45 14.19
C VAL A 184 3.86 10.87 14.65
N GLN A 185 4.57 11.34 15.68
CA GLN A 185 4.50 12.72 16.13
C GLN A 185 4.88 13.64 14.97
N ALA A 186 4.00 14.60 14.67
CA ALA A 186 4.19 15.45 13.51
C ALA A 186 5.34 16.41 13.69
N GLU A 187 5.70 16.77 14.92
CA GLU A 187 6.88 17.58 15.23
C GLU A 187 8.05 16.67 15.59
N GLY A 188 9.21 16.92 15.00
CA GLY A 188 10.46 16.25 15.34
C GLY A 188 11.32 17.07 16.29
N LEU A 189 12.37 16.45 16.82
CA LEU A 189 13.35 17.10 17.69
C LEU A 189 14.08 18.25 16.98
N ASP A 190 14.29 18.13 15.67
CA ASP A 190 14.86 19.17 14.81
C ASP A 190 13.87 20.30 14.45
N ARG A 191 12.65 20.26 15.04
CA ARG A 191 11.52 21.17 14.76
C ARG A 191 11.01 21.10 13.32
N LYS A 192 11.49 20.16 12.50
CA LYS A 192 10.88 19.86 11.20
C LYS A 192 9.71 18.93 11.40
N ARG A 193 8.76 19.06 10.50
CA ARG A 193 7.50 18.35 10.61
C ARG A 193 7.50 17.10 9.75
N PHE A 194 7.04 16.00 10.32
CA PHE A 194 6.84 14.77 9.58
C PHE A 194 5.68 14.93 8.60
N ASP A 195 6.00 15.00 7.31
CA ASP A 195 5.02 15.08 6.21
C ASP A 195 5.45 14.16 5.06
N PRO A 196 5.29 12.83 5.22
CA PRO A 196 5.84 11.85 4.28
C PRO A 196 5.25 12.04 2.89
N ARG A 197 6.13 12.22 1.90
CA ARG A 197 5.82 12.30 0.48
C ARG A 197 5.85 10.92 -0.18
N ARG A 198 5.65 10.89 -1.48
CA ARG A 198 5.52 9.64 -2.25
C ARG A 198 6.80 8.80 -2.15
N GLU A 199 7.94 9.47 -2.23
CA GLU A 199 9.30 8.93 -2.12
C GLU A 199 9.58 8.39 -0.72
N ASP A 200 9.18 9.11 0.33
CA ASP A 200 9.33 8.63 1.72
C ASP A 200 8.51 7.36 1.93
N LEU A 201 7.25 7.36 1.45
CA LEU A 201 6.43 6.15 1.51
C LEU A 201 7.01 4.99 0.71
N PHE A 202 7.81 5.25 -0.32
CA PHE A 202 8.52 4.18 -1.02
C PHE A 202 9.68 3.65 -0.18
N ARG A 203 10.49 4.54 0.42
CA ARG A 203 11.57 4.15 1.34
C ARG A 203 11.07 3.37 2.56
N PHE A 204 9.93 3.77 3.13
CA PHE A 204 9.28 2.98 4.19
C PHE A 204 8.88 1.57 3.73
N ARG A 205 8.44 1.41 2.47
CA ARG A 205 8.14 0.08 1.91
C ARG A 205 9.42 -0.73 1.74
N GLU A 206 10.48 -0.12 1.20
CA GLU A 206 11.78 -0.79 1.02
C GLU A 206 12.34 -1.27 2.36
N SER A 207 12.39 -0.38 3.36
CA SER A 207 12.87 -0.69 4.71
C SER A 207 12.01 -1.78 5.38
N PHE A 208 10.68 -1.71 5.24
CA PHE A 208 9.79 -2.74 5.78
C PHE A 208 9.96 -4.10 5.10
N ALA A 209 10.08 -4.13 3.77
CA ALA A 209 10.32 -5.37 3.03
C ALA A 209 11.69 -5.98 3.36
N GLU A 210 12.71 -5.16 3.54
CA GLU A 210 14.03 -5.60 3.99
C GLU A 210 13.99 -6.18 5.40
N ALA A 211 13.31 -5.51 6.34
CA ALA A 211 13.14 -5.98 7.70
C ALA A 211 12.32 -7.30 7.78
N LEU A 212 11.37 -7.52 6.87
CA LEU A 212 10.67 -8.79 6.75
C LEU A 212 11.60 -9.90 6.23
N ARG A 213 12.39 -9.62 5.19
CA ARG A 213 13.33 -10.60 4.61
C ARG A 213 14.42 -11.02 5.60
N SER A 214 14.94 -10.09 6.40
CA SER A 214 15.91 -10.43 7.46
C SER A 214 15.33 -11.34 8.54
N ARG A 215 14.00 -11.47 8.59
CA ARG A 215 13.24 -12.36 9.50
C ARG A 215 12.66 -13.57 8.78
N GLY A 216 13.13 -13.88 7.56
CA GLY A 216 12.71 -15.05 6.79
C GLY A 216 11.35 -14.92 6.10
N VAL A 217 10.75 -13.73 6.08
CA VAL A 217 9.50 -13.48 5.34
C VAL A 217 9.83 -12.90 3.97
N GLU A 218 9.53 -13.66 2.94
CA GLU A 218 9.63 -13.22 1.55
C GLU A 218 8.67 -12.04 1.28
N ALA A 219 9.24 -10.86 1.07
CA ALA A 219 8.50 -9.63 0.83
C ALA A 219 9.29 -8.71 -0.12
N GLU A 220 8.56 -7.92 -0.90
CA GLU A 220 9.15 -6.94 -1.82
C GLU A 220 8.38 -5.62 -1.81
N ALA A 221 9.06 -4.56 -2.24
CA ALA A 221 8.55 -3.21 -2.39
C ALA A 221 8.83 -2.69 -3.81
N THR A 222 8.03 -3.10 -4.79
CA THR A 222 8.18 -2.65 -6.18
C THR A 222 6.96 -1.87 -6.66
N PRO A 223 7.15 -0.88 -7.56
CA PRO A 223 6.02 -0.21 -8.19
C PRO A 223 5.19 -1.19 -9.02
N ARG A 224 3.85 -1.10 -8.95
CA ARG A 224 2.92 -2.01 -9.64
C ARG A 224 3.22 -2.28 -11.12
N TYR A 225 3.62 -1.24 -11.86
CA TYR A 225 3.91 -1.37 -13.30
C TYR A 225 5.11 -2.27 -13.59
N THR A 226 6.04 -2.44 -12.64
CA THR A 226 7.18 -3.36 -12.79
C THR A 226 6.74 -4.82 -12.83
N ARG A 227 5.56 -5.11 -12.26
CA ARG A 227 4.93 -6.43 -12.24
C ARG A 227 3.84 -6.61 -13.29
N GLY A 228 3.80 -5.76 -14.32
CA GLY A 228 2.75 -5.79 -15.35
C GLY A 228 1.36 -5.36 -14.84
N GLN A 229 1.25 -4.79 -13.63
CA GLN A 229 -0.03 -4.42 -13.05
C GLN A 229 -0.38 -2.95 -13.34
N GLY A 230 -1.49 -2.75 -14.05
CA GLY A 230 -2.04 -1.43 -14.33
C GLY A 230 -2.59 -0.74 -13.09
N ARG A 231 -2.85 0.57 -13.21
CA ARG A 231 -3.44 1.35 -12.12
C ARG A 231 -4.89 0.91 -11.89
N ALA A 232 -5.13 0.16 -10.83
CA ALA A 232 -6.47 -0.06 -10.28
C ALA A 232 -6.90 1.20 -9.52
N GLY A 233 -7.52 2.14 -10.24
CA GLY A 233 -8.07 3.37 -9.67
C GLY A 233 -9.46 3.13 -9.11
N THR A 234 -9.57 2.54 -7.92
CA THR A 234 -10.86 2.43 -7.24
C THR A 234 -10.73 2.87 -5.79
N SER A 235 -11.51 3.86 -5.40
CA SER A 235 -11.67 4.26 -4.00
C SER A 235 -12.15 3.07 -3.18
N MET A 236 -11.74 2.95 -1.91
CA MET A 236 -12.22 1.88 -1.01
C MET A 236 -13.74 1.91 -0.88
N ALA A 237 -14.34 3.11 -0.85
CA ALA A 237 -15.80 3.27 -0.85
C ALA A 237 -16.45 2.64 -2.09
N LEU A 238 -15.82 2.82 -3.26
CA LEU A 238 -16.25 2.22 -4.51
C LEU A 238 -16.07 0.70 -4.49
N THR A 239 -14.97 0.19 -3.94
CA THR A 239 -14.73 -1.25 -3.76
C THR A 239 -15.78 -1.90 -2.85
N GLN A 240 -16.08 -1.28 -1.70
CA GLN A 240 -17.09 -1.76 -0.75
C GLN A 240 -18.51 -1.70 -1.34
N LEU A 241 -18.84 -0.64 -2.07
CA LEU A 241 -20.13 -0.52 -2.75
C LEU A 241 -20.28 -1.57 -3.86
N ARG A 242 -19.24 -1.79 -4.67
CA ARG A 242 -19.23 -2.88 -5.67
C ARG A 242 -19.36 -4.27 -5.02
N ALA A 243 -18.76 -4.48 -3.85
CA ALA A 243 -18.96 -5.71 -3.10
C ALA A 243 -20.42 -5.87 -2.66
N ARG A 244 -21.06 -4.80 -2.16
CA ARG A 244 -22.50 -4.78 -1.84
C ARG A 244 -23.40 -5.00 -3.05
N ILE A 245 -23.05 -4.45 -4.21
CA ILE A 245 -23.79 -4.70 -5.46
C ILE A 245 -23.68 -6.17 -5.87
N ARG A 246 -22.47 -6.74 -5.85
CA ARG A 246 -22.26 -8.18 -6.17
C ARG A 246 -22.97 -9.12 -5.21
N SER A 247 -23.08 -8.75 -3.93
CA SER A 247 -23.82 -9.52 -2.94
C SER A 247 -25.34 -9.28 -2.97
N GLY A 248 -25.84 -8.47 -3.93
CA GLY A 248 -27.27 -8.13 -4.05
C GLY A 248 -27.80 -7.17 -2.99
N ALA A 249 -26.94 -6.70 -2.06
CA ALA A 249 -27.30 -5.77 -0.99
C ALA A 249 -27.48 -4.32 -1.48
N SER A 250 -27.09 -4.02 -2.72
CA SER A 250 -27.42 -2.77 -3.42
C SER A 250 -27.67 -3.08 -4.89
N ARG A 251 -28.62 -2.39 -5.52
CA ARG A 251 -28.92 -2.55 -6.96
C ARG A 251 -28.49 -1.36 -7.81
N GLN A 252 -28.07 -0.26 -7.20
CA GLN A 252 -27.73 0.95 -7.94
C GLN A 252 -26.23 0.97 -8.30
N PRO A 253 -25.90 1.06 -9.61
CA PRO A 253 -24.54 1.36 -10.05
C PRO A 253 -24.09 2.72 -9.52
N THR A 254 -22.79 2.91 -9.33
CA THR A 254 -22.29 4.22 -8.91
C THR A 254 -22.25 5.20 -10.08
N ASP A 255 -22.37 6.50 -9.81
CA ASP A 255 -22.16 7.54 -10.84
C ASP A 255 -20.78 7.42 -11.49
N VAL A 256 -19.77 6.97 -10.74
CA VAL A 256 -18.42 6.72 -11.26
C VAL A 256 -18.46 5.58 -12.28
N ASP A 257 -19.15 4.48 -11.98
CA ASP A 257 -19.28 3.35 -12.89
C ASP A 257 -20.06 3.73 -14.15
N LEU A 258 -21.17 4.48 -14.01
CA LEU A 258 -21.96 4.97 -15.13
C LEU A 258 -21.14 5.90 -16.03
N ARG A 259 -20.35 6.82 -15.44
CA ARG A 259 -19.43 7.68 -16.20
C ARG A 259 -18.36 6.87 -16.92
N GLN A 260 -17.70 5.94 -16.23
CA GLN A 260 -16.66 5.09 -16.83
C GLN A 260 -17.21 4.22 -17.96
N ALA A 261 -18.40 3.64 -17.79
CA ALA A 261 -19.06 2.84 -18.82
C ALA A 261 -19.48 3.71 -20.03
N ARG A 262 -19.98 4.92 -19.79
CA ARG A 262 -20.35 5.87 -20.85
C ARG A 262 -19.12 6.32 -21.65
N GLU A 263 -18.03 6.68 -20.97
CA GLU A 263 -16.76 7.04 -21.60
C GLU A 263 -16.22 5.89 -22.44
N ALA A 264 -16.21 4.66 -21.89
CA ALA A 264 -15.78 3.47 -22.62
C ALA A 264 -16.62 3.23 -23.89
N MET A 265 -17.94 3.42 -23.82
CA MET A 265 -18.83 3.30 -24.98
C MET A 265 -18.56 4.38 -26.03
N GLN A 266 -18.30 5.63 -25.63
CA GLN A 266 -17.93 6.68 -26.58
C GLN A 266 -16.60 6.38 -27.29
N ILE A 267 -15.64 5.80 -26.56
CA ILE A 267 -14.37 5.38 -27.14
C ILE A 267 -14.58 4.21 -28.11
N ALA A 268 -15.36 3.20 -27.73
CA ALA A 268 -15.67 2.04 -28.59
C ALA A 268 -16.39 2.46 -29.89
N LEU A 269 -17.24 3.48 -29.83
CA LEU A 269 -17.93 4.06 -30.99
C LEU A 269 -17.05 5.02 -31.81
N GLY A 270 -15.76 5.18 -31.48
CA GLY A 270 -14.84 6.08 -32.17
C GLY A 270 -15.08 7.58 -31.91
N LYS A 271 -15.91 7.92 -30.92
CA LYS A 271 -16.33 9.30 -30.59
C LYS A 271 -15.47 9.96 -29.52
N ALA A 272 -14.60 9.20 -28.86
CA ALA A 272 -13.70 9.70 -27.82
C ALA A 272 -12.36 8.96 -27.84
N GLN A 273 -11.34 9.57 -27.24
CA GLN A 273 -10.01 8.96 -27.08
C GLN A 273 -9.82 8.42 -25.65
N GLN A 274 -8.99 7.39 -25.51
CA GLN A 274 -8.63 6.90 -24.19
C GLN A 274 -7.91 7.98 -23.34
N PRO A 275 -8.06 7.96 -22.01
CA PRO A 275 -7.34 8.87 -21.14
C PRO A 275 -5.81 8.76 -21.29
N ALA A 276 -5.12 9.90 -21.29
CA ALA A 276 -3.66 9.97 -21.51
C ALA A 276 -2.82 9.15 -20.51
N PHE A 277 -3.34 8.82 -19.33
CA PHE A 277 -2.62 7.96 -18.39
C PHE A 277 -2.54 6.50 -18.84
N VAL A 278 -3.46 6.04 -19.69
CA VAL A 278 -3.48 4.66 -20.20
C VAL A 278 -2.32 4.44 -21.17
N SER A 279 -2.15 5.34 -22.14
CA SER A 279 -1.01 5.32 -23.06
C SER A 279 0.32 5.47 -22.33
N LYS A 280 0.41 6.37 -21.33
CA LYS A 280 1.60 6.49 -20.46
C LYS A 280 1.90 5.22 -19.69
N THR A 281 0.88 4.51 -19.20
CA THR A 281 1.04 3.24 -18.48
C THR A 281 1.58 2.16 -19.43
N ARG A 282 1.03 2.07 -20.64
CA ARG A 282 1.49 1.15 -21.68
C ARG A 282 2.94 1.45 -22.11
N ALA A 283 3.27 2.71 -22.36
CA ALA A 283 4.64 3.12 -22.70
C ALA A 283 5.64 2.78 -21.60
N ARG A 284 5.27 3.00 -20.32
CA ARG A 284 6.12 2.62 -19.18
C ARG A 284 6.30 1.11 -19.06
N TRP A 285 5.27 0.33 -19.34
CA TRP A 285 5.39 -1.13 -19.36
C TRP A 285 6.30 -1.60 -20.49
N GLN A 286 6.17 -1.04 -21.69
CA GLN A 286 7.08 -1.33 -22.80
C GLN A 286 8.54 -0.99 -22.47
N ASP A 287 8.79 0.13 -21.80
CA ASP A 287 10.13 0.45 -21.31
C ASP A 287 10.65 -0.56 -20.28
N THR A 288 9.76 -1.01 -19.38
CA THR A 288 10.11 -2.04 -18.39
C THR A 288 10.44 -3.38 -19.07
N LYS A 289 9.66 -3.80 -20.08
CA LYS A 289 9.95 -5.00 -20.87
C LYS A 289 11.32 -4.96 -21.51
N ARG A 290 11.65 -3.87 -22.20
CA ARG A 290 12.97 -3.69 -22.82
C ARG A 290 14.11 -3.82 -21.81
N ARG A 291 13.94 -3.24 -20.61
CA ARG A 291 14.94 -3.34 -19.54
C ARG A 291 15.07 -4.78 -19.01
N TYR A 292 13.97 -5.50 -18.90
CA TYR A 292 13.94 -6.90 -18.47
C TYR A 292 14.52 -7.84 -19.53
N GLU A 293 14.24 -7.62 -20.81
CA GLU A 293 14.86 -8.34 -21.93
C GLU A 293 16.38 -8.15 -21.93
N ALA A 294 16.84 -6.89 -21.83
CA ALA A 294 18.27 -6.60 -21.71
C ALA A 294 18.89 -7.23 -20.45
N ALA A 295 18.14 -7.34 -19.35
CA ALA A 295 18.62 -8.04 -18.15
C ALA A 295 18.70 -9.56 -18.36
N ALA A 296 17.72 -10.18 -19.01
CA ALA A 296 17.73 -11.59 -19.36
C ALA A 296 18.92 -11.94 -20.26
N GLU A 297 19.22 -11.11 -21.26
CA GLU A 297 20.40 -11.31 -22.11
C GLU A 297 21.72 -11.23 -21.35
N ARG A 298 21.84 -10.32 -20.38
CA ARG A 298 23.04 -10.25 -19.53
C ARG A 298 23.17 -11.49 -18.65
N LEU A 299 22.06 -11.94 -18.07
CA LEU A 299 22.02 -13.14 -17.22
C LEU A 299 22.33 -14.43 -17.99
N ASP A 300 21.92 -14.53 -19.27
CA ASP A 300 22.25 -15.70 -20.11
C ASP A 300 23.74 -15.84 -20.39
N ARG A 301 24.44 -14.72 -20.54
CA ARG A 301 25.89 -14.68 -20.80
C ARG A 301 26.71 -14.97 -19.52
N SER A 302 26.05 -15.05 -18.36
CA SER A 302 26.71 -15.40 -17.10
C SER A 302 27.14 -16.86 -17.10
N PRO A 303 28.33 -17.19 -16.58
CA PRO A 303 28.73 -18.58 -16.36
C PRO A 303 27.90 -19.27 -15.27
N ASP A 304 27.26 -18.50 -14.38
CA ASP A 304 26.42 -19.03 -13.31
C ASP A 304 25.16 -19.72 -13.86
N ARG A 305 24.86 -20.91 -13.34
CA ARG A 305 23.62 -21.64 -13.67
C ARG A 305 22.39 -20.92 -13.12
N GLU A 306 22.47 -20.33 -11.93
CA GLU A 306 21.34 -19.63 -11.31
C GLU A 306 20.95 -18.38 -12.09
N ASP A 307 21.92 -17.67 -12.67
CA ASP A 307 21.64 -16.53 -13.54
C ASP A 307 20.91 -16.96 -14.82
N ARG A 308 21.35 -18.05 -15.46
CA ARG A 308 20.67 -18.61 -16.64
C ARG A 308 19.27 -19.12 -16.32
N ASN A 309 19.04 -19.68 -15.13
CA ASN A 309 17.71 -20.03 -14.66
C ASN A 309 16.84 -18.77 -14.49
N LEU A 310 17.36 -17.73 -13.83
CA LEU A 310 16.64 -16.46 -13.65
C LEU A 310 16.30 -15.79 -14.99
N ALA A 311 17.19 -15.87 -15.98
CA ALA A 311 16.93 -15.35 -17.33
C ALA A 311 15.75 -16.07 -17.99
N ARG A 312 15.65 -17.39 -17.84
CA ARG A 312 14.51 -18.18 -18.33
C ARG A 312 13.21 -17.78 -17.64
N ASP A 313 13.23 -17.72 -16.31
CA ASP A 313 12.06 -17.35 -15.53
C ASP A 313 11.58 -15.92 -15.87
N LEU A 314 12.52 -14.99 -16.11
CA LEU A 314 12.20 -13.63 -16.51
C LEU A 314 11.52 -13.56 -17.89
N ARG A 315 11.98 -14.36 -18.85
CA ARG A 315 11.32 -14.45 -20.17
C ARG A 315 9.93 -15.05 -20.06
N GLN A 316 9.77 -16.11 -19.27
CA GLN A 316 8.45 -16.68 -19.01
C GLN A 316 7.52 -15.64 -18.37
N PHE A 317 8.01 -14.90 -17.38
CA PHE A 317 7.26 -13.81 -16.75
C PHE A 317 6.81 -12.74 -17.77
N LEU A 318 7.69 -12.34 -18.69
CA LEU A 318 7.38 -11.37 -19.75
C LEU A 318 6.34 -11.89 -20.77
N GLN A 319 6.38 -13.19 -21.07
CA GLN A 319 5.40 -13.87 -21.93
C GLN A 319 4.02 -13.90 -21.26
N GLU A 320 3.96 -14.30 -19.98
CA GLU A 320 2.72 -14.33 -19.20
C GLU A 320 2.13 -12.93 -19.00
N GLN A 321 2.95 -11.89 -18.93
CA GLN A 321 2.54 -10.49 -18.82
C GLN A 321 2.64 -9.76 -20.18
N ALA A 322 2.06 -10.36 -21.22
CA ALA A 322 2.09 -9.81 -22.58
C ALA A 322 1.55 -8.36 -22.66
N SER A 323 0.54 -8.01 -21.87
CA SER A 323 -0.06 -6.67 -21.81
C SER A 323 -0.26 -6.19 -20.37
N ILE A 324 -0.41 -4.87 -20.21
CA ILE A 324 -0.78 -4.23 -18.94
C ILE A 324 -2.21 -3.73 -19.05
N ASP A 325 -3.08 -4.23 -18.18
CA ASP A 325 -4.50 -3.87 -18.20
C ASP A 325 -4.82 -2.81 -17.13
N THR A 326 -5.32 -1.66 -17.59
CA THR A 326 -5.92 -0.66 -16.69
C THR A 326 -7.41 -0.90 -16.50
N VAL A 327 -8.05 -0.13 -15.62
CA VAL A 327 -9.53 -0.17 -15.49
C VAL A 327 -10.21 0.31 -16.79
N PRO A 328 -9.80 1.44 -17.41
CA PRO A 328 -10.33 1.83 -18.72
C PRO A 328 -10.15 0.78 -19.82
N ASP A 329 -9.01 0.09 -19.90
CA ASP A 329 -8.80 -0.95 -20.92
C ASP A 329 -9.83 -2.08 -20.79
N ARG A 330 -10.12 -2.50 -19.55
CA ARG A 330 -11.15 -3.53 -19.29
C ARG A 330 -12.54 -3.06 -19.68
N MET A 331 -12.91 -1.84 -19.27
CA MET A 331 -14.22 -1.26 -19.62
C MET A 331 -14.37 -1.06 -21.13
N LEU A 332 -13.30 -0.67 -21.82
CA LEU A 332 -13.30 -0.51 -23.28
C LEU A 332 -13.56 -1.86 -23.97
N ARG A 333 -12.87 -2.94 -23.57
CA ARG A 333 -13.10 -4.28 -24.14
C ARG A 333 -14.54 -4.74 -23.93
N GLU A 334 -15.11 -4.49 -22.75
CA GLU A 334 -16.52 -4.79 -22.49
C GLU A 334 -17.47 -3.96 -23.38
N ALA A 335 -17.15 -2.68 -23.62
CA ALA A 335 -17.93 -1.82 -24.50
C ALA A 335 -17.83 -2.25 -25.99
N GLU A 336 -16.62 -2.55 -26.47
CA GLU A 336 -16.37 -3.08 -27.82
C GLU A 336 -17.13 -4.39 -28.06
N ALA A 337 -17.11 -5.32 -27.09
CA ALA A 337 -17.89 -6.56 -27.17
C ALA A 337 -19.40 -6.28 -27.30
N ARG A 338 -19.95 -5.31 -26.56
CA ARG A 338 -21.36 -4.93 -26.66
C ARG A 338 -21.70 -4.29 -28.01
N VAL A 339 -20.81 -3.46 -28.56
CA VAL A 339 -20.98 -2.87 -29.89
C VAL A 339 -21.02 -3.99 -30.94
N LEU A 340 -20.06 -4.91 -30.91
CA LEU A 340 -20.00 -6.04 -31.83
C LEU A 340 -21.23 -6.95 -31.73
N ASP A 341 -21.71 -7.23 -30.52
CA ASP A 341 -22.94 -8.01 -30.31
C ASP A 341 -24.18 -7.29 -30.86
N ALA A 342 -24.28 -5.97 -30.68
CA ALA A 342 -25.36 -5.16 -31.23
C ALA A 342 -25.33 -5.11 -32.76
N GLU A 343 -24.15 -4.99 -33.36
CA GLU A 343 -23.96 -5.04 -34.82
C GLU A 343 -24.32 -6.42 -35.37
N ARG A 344 -23.93 -7.51 -34.69
CA ARG A 344 -24.33 -8.88 -35.05
C ARG A 344 -25.83 -9.05 -35.03
N ARG A 345 -26.51 -8.59 -33.97
CA ARG A 345 -27.98 -8.66 -33.85
C ARG A 345 -28.68 -7.91 -34.99
N THR A 346 -28.26 -6.68 -35.25
CA THR A 346 -28.79 -5.87 -36.36
C THR A 346 -28.56 -6.53 -37.72
N ARG A 347 -27.47 -7.27 -37.90
CA ARG A 347 -27.17 -7.98 -39.16
C ARG A 347 -27.92 -9.32 -39.28
N SER A 348 -28.32 -9.94 -38.17
CA SER A 348 -29.06 -11.22 -38.13
C SER A 348 -30.58 -11.08 -38.13
N GLU A 349 -31.13 -9.88 -37.89
CA GLU A 349 -32.57 -9.61 -38.07
C GLU A 349 -32.78 -8.90 -39.43
N PRO A 350 -33.26 -9.60 -40.48
CA PRO A 350 -33.79 -8.89 -41.63
C PRO A 350 -35.00 -8.09 -41.17
N ALA A 351 -35.12 -6.84 -41.65
CA ALA A 351 -36.26 -5.99 -41.39
C ALA A 351 -37.55 -6.78 -41.64
N GLN A 352 -38.26 -7.15 -40.57
CA GLN A 352 -39.66 -7.49 -40.69
C GLN A 352 -40.35 -6.20 -41.11
N GLU A 353 -40.55 -6.02 -42.43
CA GLU A 353 -41.58 -5.14 -42.93
C GLU A 353 -42.84 -5.49 -42.15
N GLN A 354 -43.31 -4.55 -41.34
CA GLN A 354 -44.62 -4.63 -40.72
C GLN A 354 -45.64 -4.56 -41.86
N GLY A 355 -45.89 -5.71 -42.50
CA GLY A 355 -47.00 -5.90 -43.39
C GLY A 355 -48.26 -5.57 -42.62
N VAL A 356 -48.97 -4.54 -43.10
CA VAL A 356 -50.28 -4.13 -42.62
C VAL A 356 -51.13 -5.39 -42.37
N PRO A 357 -51.74 -5.57 -41.18
CA PRO A 357 -52.55 -6.74 -40.90
C PRO A 357 -53.65 -6.88 -41.96
N ARG A 358 -53.63 -7.98 -42.72
CA ARG A 358 -54.76 -8.36 -43.59
C ARG A 358 -55.95 -8.64 -42.67
N GLY A 359 -56.86 -7.67 -42.54
CA GLY A 359 -58.04 -7.82 -41.71
C GLY A 359 -58.92 -6.58 -41.55
N THR A 360 -58.52 -5.40 -42.02
CA THR A 360 -59.39 -4.21 -41.93
C THR A 360 -60.51 -4.29 -43.00
N PRO A 361 -61.79 -4.40 -42.61
CA PRO A 361 -62.89 -4.36 -43.57
C PRO A 361 -62.99 -2.95 -44.17
N PRO A 362 -63.33 -2.80 -45.47
CA PRO A 362 -63.54 -1.48 -46.05
C PRO A 362 -64.75 -0.79 -45.39
N PRO A 363 -64.73 0.55 -45.22
CA PRO A 363 -65.82 1.28 -44.59
C PRO A 363 -67.11 1.18 -45.43
N PRO A 364 -68.29 1.13 -44.81
CA PRO A 364 -69.55 0.93 -45.52
C PRO A 364 -69.90 2.13 -46.40
N SER A 365 -70.34 1.82 -47.62
CA SER A 365 -70.84 2.80 -48.58
C SER A 365 -72.12 3.47 -48.05
N ARG A 366 -72.09 4.79 -47.83
CA ARG A 366 -73.31 5.59 -47.64
C ARG A 366 -74.12 5.59 -48.94
N ARG A 367 -75.33 5.03 -48.91
CA ARG A 367 -76.35 5.24 -49.95
C ARG A 367 -77.19 6.46 -49.57
N ARG A 368 -77.16 7.43 -50.50
CA ARG A 368 -78.00 8.63 -50.72
C ARG A 368 -78.33 9.51 -49.53
#